data_AF-V9HJY4-F1
#
_entry.id   AF-V9HJY4-F1
#
_cell.length_a   1.000
_cell.length_b   1.000
_cell.length_c   1.000
_cell.angle_alpha   90.00
_cell.angle_beta   90.00
_cell.angle_gamma   90.00
#
_symmetry.space_group_name_H-M   'P 1'
#
loop_
_entity.id
_entity.type
_entity.pdbx_description
1 polymer ?
#
loop_
_entity_poly.entity_id
_entity_poly.type
_entity_poly.pdbx_seq_one_letter_code
_entity_poly.pdbx_strand_id
1 'polypeptide(L)'
;MNRTLVPRIREIQAEFLAQLPDELHQGQVGRVAKRFALVATALEMSRSITCIMQGMGMLMVQKCFDDWLNRTGAGKQEDLKIIKKMADFMQLNADNGRFAQWDAKITSSNHAGYFRKVDYGKSTHYWMVPAVFEQEIFQGIDIQKVCQVLCDLGWLIRPNDKNWKHLKRDKGRFYVIKGIEIPEK
;
A
#
# COMPACT_ATOMS: atom_id res chain seq x y z
N MET A 1 21.23 -0.93 40.63
CA MET A 1 20.49 -0.59 39.38
C MET A 1 19.03 -0.99 39.60
N ASN A 2 18.11 -0.02 39.64
CA ASN A 2 16.76 -0.13 40.22
C ASN A 2 15.87 -1.20 39.57
N ARG A 3 15.43 -2.21 40.34
CA ARG A 3 14.47 -3.27 39.90
C ARG A 3 13.10 -2.73 39.45
N THR A 4 12.80 -1.47 39.71
CA THR A 4 11.52 -0.80 39.45
C THR A 4 11.46 0.00 38.14
N LEU A 5 12.59 0.19 37.44
CA LEU A 5 12.63 1.02 36.22
C LEU A 5 12.00 0.34 35.01
N VAL A 6 12.30 -0.94 34.79
CA VAL A 6 11.79 -1.68 33.62
C VAL A 6 10.25 -1.82 33.66
N PRO A 7 9.62 -2.19 34.79
CA PRO A 7 8.16 -2.19 34.89
C PRO A 7 7.54 -0.82 34.57
N ARG A 8 8.11 0.26 35.11
CA ARG A 8 7.62 1.62 34.90
C ARG A 8 7.75 2.11 33.46
N ILE A 9 8.83 1.74 32.78
CA ILE A 9 8.98 2.01 31.33
C ILE A 9 7.87 1.32 30.54
N ARG A 10 7.57 0.06 30.86
CA ARG A 10 6.53 -0.71 30.17
C ARG A 10 5.13 -0.16 30.42
N GLU A 11 4.84 0.30 31.64
CA GLU A 11 3.58 0.95 31.98
C GLU A 11 3.34 2.20 31.12
N ILE A 12 4.30 3.13 31.09
CA ILE A 12 4.16 4.38 30.33
C ILE A 12 4.08 4.11 28.82
N GLN A 13 4.82 3.13 28.31
CA GLN A 13 4.69 2.70 26.92
C GLN A 13 3.31 2.12 26.61
N ALA A 14 2.76 1.31 27.52
CA ALA A 14 1.42 0.73 27.37
C ALA A 14 0.34 1.81 27.44
N GLU A 15 0.48 2.81 28.30
CA GLU A 15 -0.42 3.97 28.35
C GLU A 15 -0.44 4.74 27.04
N PHE A 16 0.72 5.03 26.43
CA PHE A 16 0.78 5.70 25.12
C PHE A 16 0.07 4.87 24.05
N LEU A 17 0.35 3.56 23.99
CA LEU A 17 -0.24 2.69 22.98
C LEU A 17 -1.76 2.53 23.18
N ALA A 18 -2.24 2.47 24.42
CA ALA A 18 -3.67 2.35 24.74
C ALA A 18 -4.50 3.57 24.28
N GLN A 19 -3.88 4.71 24.02
CA GLN A 19 -4.54 5.89 23.47
C GLN A 19 -4.73 5.84 21.95
N LEU A 20 -4.14 4.86 21.26
CA LEU A 20 -4.22 4.71 19.81
C LEU A 20 -5.35 3.75 19.42
N PRO A 21 -6.10 4.04 18.34
CA PRO A 21 -7.05 3.09 17.76
C PRO A 21 -6.39 1.73 17.44
N ASP A 22 -7.10 0.63 17.69
CA ASP A 22 -6.62 -0.75 17.52
C ASP A 22 -5.99 -1.02 16.13
N GLU A 23 -6.53 -0.39 15.10
CA GLU A 23 -6.06 -0.45 13.71
C GLU A 23 -4.60 0.02 13.53
N LEU A 24 -4.14 0.93 14.38
CA LEU A 24 -2.80 1.53 14.29
C LEU A 24 -1.72 0.72 15.01
N HIS A 25 -2.08 -0.33 15.76
CA HIS A 25 -1.13 -1.13 16.53
C HIS A 25 -0.31 -2.09 15.69
N GLN A 26 -0.71 -2.31 14.43
CA GLN A 26 -0.08 -3.29 13.53
C GLN A 26 0.69 -2.61 12.39
N GLY A 27 1.51 -3.39 11.68
CA GLY A 27 2.22 -2.94 10.49
C GLY A 27 3.26 -1.83 10.73
N GLN A 28 3.40 -0.94 9.75
CA GLN A 28 4.38 0.16 9.81
C GLN A 28 4.02 1.20 10.87
N VAL A 29 2.74 1.58 10.97
CA VAL A 29 2.27 2.56 11.96
C VAL A 29 2.52 2.05 13.36
N GLY A 30 2.19 0.79 13.67
CA GLY A 30 2.42 0.21 14.99
C GLY A 30 3.90 0.16 15.38
N ARG A 31 4.81 -0.11 14.42
CA ARG A 31 6.26 -0.03 14.68
C ARG A 31 6.73 1.39 14.98
N VAL A 32 6.14 2.40 14.35
CA VAL A 32 6.46 3.81 14.61
C VAL A 32 5.86 4.25 15.94
N ALA A 33 4.61 3.91 16.23
CA ALA A 33 3.93 4.18 17.50
C ALA A 33 4.75 3.69 18.71
N LYS A 34 5.34 2.48 18.63
CA LYS A 34 6.23 1.96 19.70
C LYS A 34 7.47 2.83 19.95
N ARG A 35 8.02 3.48 18.91
CA ARG A 35 9.16 4.40 19.05
C ARG A 35 8.72 5.71 19.68
N PHE A 36 7.58 6.24 19.28
CA PHE A 36 6.98 7.43 19.93
C PHE A 36 6.66 7.15 21.40
N ALA A 37 6.09 5.99 21.73
CA ALA A 37 5.85 5.57 23.11
C ALA A 37 7.13 5.55 23.98
N LEU A 38 8.26 5.09 23.40
CA LEU A 38 9.56 5.14 24.06
C LEU A 38 10.04 6.58 24.31
N VAL A 39 9.85 7.48 23.34
CA VAL A 39 10.20 8.91 23.49
C VAL A 39 9.33 9.57 24.56
N ALA A 40 8.02 9.30 24.56
CA ALA A 40 7.09 9.79 25.59
C ALA A 40 7.53 9.32 26.98
N THR A 41 7.93 8.06 27.11
CA THR A 41 8.44 7.49 28.37
C THR A 41 9.72 8.19 28.83
N ALA A 42 10.68 8.40 27.93
CA ALA A 42 11.91 9.11 28.26
C ALA A 42 11.64 10.56 28.71
N LEU A 43 10.67 11.22 28.07
CA LEU A 43 10.29 12.59 28.39
C LEU A 43 9.59 12.68 29.77
N GLU A 44 8.70 11.73 30.08
CA GLU A 44 8.07 11.64 31.42
C GLU A 44 9.07 11.28 32.53
N MET A 45 10.09 10.48 32.22
CA MET A 45 11.14 10.13 33.20
C MET A 45 12.15 11.25 33.42
N SER A 46 12.34 12.15 32.45
CA SER A 46 13.30 13.26 32.52
C SER A 46 12.70 14.55 33.08
N ARG A 47 11.47 14.51 33.61
CA ARG A 47 10.74 15.66 34.15
C ARG A 47 11.50 16.50 35.17
N SER A 48 12.35 15.88 35.99
CA SER A 48 13.18 16.61 36.96
C SER A 48 14.23 17.51 36.30
N ILE A 49 14.56 17.26 35.04
CA ILE A 49 15.55 18.01 34.25
C ILE A 49 14.84 18.94 33.25
N THR A 50 13.78 18.46 32.62
CA THR A 50 13.02 19.22 31.60
C THR A 50 12.01 20.20 32.20
N CYS A 51 11.74 20.10 33.50
CA CYS A 51 10.80 20.95 34.24
C CYS A 51 9.36 20.92 33.70
N ILE A 52 8.97 19.85 33.00
CA ILE A 52 7.61 19.70 32.48
C ILE A 52 6.67 19.04 33.51
N MET A 53 5.40 19.43 33.46
CA MET A 53 4.34 18.87 34.31
C MET A 53 4.04 17.41 33.96
N GLN A 54 3.46 16.66 34.91
CA GLN A 54 3.03 15.28 34.69
C GLN A 54 2.09 15.16 33.50
N GLY A 55 2.36 14.20 32.61
CA GLY A 55 1.54 13.96 31.43
C GLY A 55 1.81 14.92 30.26
N MET A 56 2.59 15.98 30.45
CA MET A 56 2.96 16.88 29.35
C MET A 56 3.90 16.21 28.36
N GLY A 57 4.78 15.32 28.83
CA GLY A 57 5.67 14.55 27.95
C GLY A 57 4.88 13.66 27.01
N MET A 58 3.86 12.99 27.56
CA MET A 58 2.91 12.18 26.80
C MET A 58 2.19 13.01 25.73
N LEU A 59 1.55 14.13 26.13
CA LEU A 59 0.77 14.99 25.25
C LEU A 59 1.59 15.58 24.09
N MET A 60 2.81 16.06 24.37
CA MET A 60 3.68 16.63 23.34
C MET A 60 4.07 15.60 22.29
N VAL A 61 4.43 14.39 22.73
CA VAL A 61 4.83 13.31 21.82
C VAL A 61 3.63 12.77 21.05
N GLN A 62 2.46 12.70 21.66
CA GLN A 62 1.21 12.33 20.99
C GLN A 62 0.88 13.31 19.86
N LYS A 63 0.98 14.62 20.10
CA LYS A 63 0.79 15.62 19.03
C LYS A 63 1.75 15.43 17.87
N CYS A 64 3.03 15.15 18.14
CA CYS A 64 4.00 14.88 17.09
C CYS A 64 3.68 13.57 16.33
N PHE A 65 3.16 12.55 17.01
CA PHE A 65 2.71 11.32 16.38
C PHE A 65 1.51 11.58 15.46
N ASP A 66 0.52 12.35 15.92
CA ASP A 66 -0.66 12.72 15.14
C ASP A 66 -0.29 13.52 13.89
N ASP A 67 0.61 14.51 14.02
CA ASP A 67 1.13 15.27 12.89
C ASP A 67 1.88 14.38 11.89
N TRP A 68 2.69 13.44 12.39
CA TRP A 68 3.37 12.47 11.55
C TRP A 68 2.39 11.54 10.84
N LEU A 69 1.36 11.05 11.55
CA LEU A 69 0.34 10.15 11.02
C LEU A 69 -0.50 10.85 9.95
N ASN A 70 -0.87 12.12 10.18
CA ASN A 70 -1.61 12.96 9.23
C ASN A 70 -0.81 13.18 7.94
N ARG A 71 0.51 13.38 8.03
CA ARG A 71 1.38 13.56 6.86
C ARG A 71 1.65 12.25 6.12
N THR A 72 1.89 11.18 6.85
CA THR A 72 2.35 9.90 6.29
C THR A 72 1.18 9.06 5.77
N GLY A 73 0.02 9.13 6.43
CA GLY A 73 -1.11 8.24 6.22
C GLY A 73 -0.77 6.79 6.60
N ALA A 74 -1.72 6.07 7.18
CA ALA A 74 -1.54 4.67 7.57
C ALA A 74 -1.49 3.68 6.37
N GLY A 75 -0.61 3.93 5.39
CA GLY A 75 -0.50 3.14 4.14
C GLY A 75 -0.99 3.86 2.88
N LYS A 76 -1.67 5.01 3.01
CA LYS A 76 -2.19 5.79 1.86
C LYS A 76 -1.11 6.20 0.86
N GLN A 77 0.10 6.53 1.31
CA GLN A 77 1.18 6.95 0.41
C GLN A 77 1.69 5.81 -0.49
N GLU A 78 1.73 4.59 0.03
CA GLU A 78 2.11 3.42 -0.77
C GLU A 78 1.00 3.09 -1.78
N ASP A 79 -0.25 3.13 -1.35
CA ASP A 79 -1.42 2.93 -2.22
C ASP A 79 -1.45 3.95 -3.35
N LEU A 80 -1.24 5.25 -3.04
CA LEU A 80 -1.16 6.31 -4.05
C LEU A 80 0.00 6.10 -5.03
N LYS A 81 1.15 5.60 -4.56
CA LYS A 81 2.28 5.25 -5.45
C LYS A 81 1.91 4.09 -6.38
N ILE A 82 1.20 3.08 -5.88
CA ILE A 82 0.72 1.94 -6.69
C ILE A 82 -0.23 2.44 -7.79
N ILE A 83 -1.22 3.25 -7.42
CA ILE A 83 -2.20 3.83 -8.35
C ILE A 83 -1.49 4.66 -9.41
N LYS A 84 -0.57 5.55 -8.99
CA LYS A 84 0.17 6.41 -9.90
C LYS A 84 1.01 5.61 -10.89
N LYS A 85 1.80 4.63 -10.43
CA LYS A 85 2.61 3.78 -11.30
C LYS A 85 1.75 3.06 -12.36
N MET A 86 0.57 2.59 -11.95
CA MET A 86 -0.35 1.94 -12.87
C MET A 86 -0.89 2.91 -13.92
N ALA A 87 -1.34 4.08 -13.49
CA ALA A 87 -1.86 5.13 -14.38
C ALA A 87 -0.80 5.59 -15.38
N ASP A 88 0.40 5.89 -14.90
CA ASP A 88 1.53 6.32 -15.74
C ASP A 88 1.85 5.25 -16.80
N PHE A 89 1.89 3.97 -16.41
CA PHE A 89 2.14 2.88 -17.36
C PHE A 89 1.02 2.77 -18.41
N MET A 90 -0.23 2.79 -17.98
CA MET A 90 -1.37 2.65 -18.89
C MET A 90 -1.46 3.82 -19.87
N GLN A 91 -1.28 5.06 -19.41
CA GLN A 91 -1.28 6.25 -20.27
C GLN A 91 -0.17 6.22 -21.32
N LEU A 92 1.02 5.74 -20.97
CA LEU A 92 2.16 5.68 -21.89
C LEU A 92 2.09 4.51 -22.88
N ASN A 93 1.48 3.39 -22.50
CA ASN A 93 1.66 2.12 -23.20
C ASN A 93 0.39 1.47 -23.74
N ALA A 94 -0.81 1.84 -23.25
CA ALA A 94 -2.05 1.17 -23.63
C ALA A 94 -2.33 1.24 -25.15
N ASP A 95 -2.07 2.41 -25.76
CA ASP A 95 -2.33 2.66 -27.18
C ASP A 95 -1.07 2.62 -28.06
N ASN A 96 0.11 2.42 -27.46
CA ASN A 96 1.41 2.48 -28.14
C ASN A 96 1.91 1.10 -28.66
N GLY A 97 1.00 0.18 -28.96
CA GLY A 97 1.34 -1.12 -29.58
C GLY A 97 2.03 -2.16 -28.69
N ARG A 98 2.25 -1.88 -27.39
CA ARG A 98 2.72 -2.89 -26.43
C ARG A 98 1.63 -3.91 -26.08
N PHE A 99 0.38 -3.52 -26.20
CA PHE A 99 -0.77 -4.41 -26.08
C PHE A 99 -1.27 -4.87 -27.44
N ALA A 100 -1.29 -6.18 -27.65
CA ALA A 100 -1.80 -6.78 -28.87
C ALA A 100 -3.30 -7.07 -28.76
N GLN A 101 -4.02 -7.05 -29.88
CA GLN A 101 -5.41 -7.51 -29.89
C GLN A 101 -5.50 -8.98 -29.44
N TRP A 102 -6.62 -9.38 -28.84
CA TRP A 102 -6.83 -10.70 -28.23
C TRP A 102 -6.33 -11.90 -29.06
N ASP A 103 -6.64 -11.89 -30.35
CA ASP A 103 -6.37 -12.99 -31.30
C ASP A 103 -5.07 -12.80 -32.11
N ALA A 104 -4.25 -11.82 -31.74
CA ALA A 104 -2.98 -11.57 -32.40
C ALA A 104 -2.04 -12.79 -32.27
N LYS A 105 -1.56 -13.29 -33.41
CA LYS A 105 -0.59 -14.39 -33.48
C LYS A 105 0.85 -13.93 -33.24
N ILE A 106 1.15 -12.71 -33.65
CA ILE A 106 2.46 -12.07 -33.54
C ILE A 106 2.30 -10.87 -32.61
N THR A 107 3.23 -10.71 -31.68
CA THR A 107 3.27 -9.60 -30.73
C THR A 107 4.52 -8.77 -30.95
N SER A 108 4.52 -7.53 -30.46
CA SER A 108 5.70 -6.68 -30.48
C SER A 108 6.85 -7.29 -29.65
N SER A 109 8.09 -6.88 -29.94
CA SER A 109 9.27 -7.27 -29.14
C SER A 109 9.16 -6.81 -27.69
N ASN A 110 8.48 -5.68 -27.46
CA ASN A 110 8.23 -5.11 -26.14
C ASN A 110 6.80 -5.38 -25.64
N HIS A 111 6.35 -6.63 -25.74
CA HIS A 111 4.97 -7.03 -25.46
C HIS A 111 4.59 -6.89 -23.97
N ALA A 112 3.60 -6.06 -23.67
CA ALA A 112 3.05 -5.88 -22.32
C ALA A 112 1.85 -6.79 -22.04
N GLY A 113 1.15 -7.25 -23.07
CA GLY A 113 -0.02 -8.11 -22.90
C GLY A 113 -1.02 -8.01 -24.04
N TYR A 114 -2.22 -8.48 -23.78
CA TYR A 114 -3.33 -8.45 -24.75
C TYR A 114 -4.40 -7.48 -24.30
N PHE A 115 -5.23 -6.99 -25.22
CA PHE A 115 -6.46 -6.31 -24.88
C PHE A 115 -7.64 -6.90 -25.63
N ARG A 116 -8.82 -6.78 -25.02
CA ARG A 116 -10.08 -7.12 -25.69
C ARG A 116 -11.18 -6.18 -25.23
N LYS A 117 -12.05 -5.81 -26.17
CA LYS A 117 -13.30 -5.14 -25.84
C LYS A 117 -14.25 -6.14 -25.20
N VAL A 118 -14.90 -5.74 -24.13
CA VAL A 118 -15.92 -6.48 -23.39
C VAL A 118 -17.18 -5.63 -23.31
N ASP A 119 -18.26 -6.20 -22.77
CA ASP A 119 -19.53 -5.50 -22.54
C ASP A 119 -20.04 -4.81 -23.82
N TYR A 120 -20.04 -5.55 -24.93
CA TYR A 120 -20.44 -5.05 -26.25
C TYR A 120 -19.66 -3.81 -26.72
N GLY A 121 -18.39 -3.69 -26.32
CA GLY A 121 -17.53 -2.57 -26.72
C GLY A 121 -17.51 -1.40 -25.75
N LYS A 122 -18.27 -1.45 -24.66
CA LYS A 122 -18.33 -0.37 -23.65
C LYS A 122 -17.11 -0.32 -22.73
N SER A 123 -16.34 -1.40 -22.66
CA SER A 123 -15.16 -1.48 -21.79
C SER A 123 -14.07 -2.29 -22.47
N THR A 124 -12.82 -2.05 -22.06
CA THR A 124 -11.65 -2.77 -22.57
C THR A 124 -10.93 -3.42 -21.39
N HIS A 125 -10.66 -4.72 -21.49
CA HIS A 125 -9.85 -5.43 -20.52
C HIS A 125 -8.44 -5.65 -21.07
N TYR A 126 -7.44 -5.23 -20.28
CA TYR A 126 -6.02 -5.39 -20.58
C TYR A 126 -5.47 -6.55 -19.76
N TRP A 127 -5.02 -7.59 -20.45
CA TRP A 127 -4.42 -8.81 -19.92
C TRP A 127 -2.91 -8.69 -19.94
N MET A 128 -2.34 -8.23 -18.83
CA MET A 128 -0.92 -7.93 -18.70
C MET A 128 -0.08 -9.15 -18.35
N VAL A 129 1.07 -9.25 -19.01
CA VAL A 129 2.09 -10.26 -18.74
C VAL A 129 2.60 -10.11 -17.30
N PRO A 130 2.72 -11.21 -16.52
CA PRO A 130 3.16 -11.12 -15.13
C PRO A 130 4.53 -10.46 -14.95
N ALA A 131 5.50 -10.73 -15.83
CA ALA A 131 6.81 -10.10 -15.75
C ALA A 131 6.74 -8.57 -15.90
N VAL A 132 5.91 -8.06 -16.81
CA VAL A 132 5.72 -6.62 -17.00
C VAL A 132 5.03 -6.01 -15.77
N PHE A 133 3.99 -6.65 -15.26
CA PHE A 133 3.32 -6.18 -14.06
C PHE A 133 4.25 -6.17 -12.83
N GLU A 134 4.89 -7.30 -12.53
CA GLU A 134 5.61 -7.51 -11.28
C GLU A 134 7.03 -6.91 -11.30
N GLN A 135 7.70 -6.90 -12.45
CA GLN A 135 9.12 -6.57 -12.55
C GLN A 135 9.40 -5.26 -13.28
N GLU A 136 8.50 -4.80 -14.17
CA GLU A 136 8.65 -3.51 -14.85
C GLU A 136 7.87 -2.40 -14.11
N ILE A 137 6.58 -2.60 -13.85
CA ILE A 137 5.72 -1.59 -13.21
C ILE A 137 5.96 -1.55 -11.71
N PHE A 138 5.77 -2.69 -11.04
CA PHE A 138 5.76 -2.79 -9.57
C PHE A 138 7.04 -3.37 -8.97
N GLN A 139 8.17 -3.15 -9.64
CA GLN A 139 9.47 -3.59 -9.14
C GLN A 139 9.71 -3.08 -7.70
N GLY A 140 10.06 -4.02 -6.80
CA GLY A 140 10.39 -3.72 -5.41
C GLY A 140 9.18 -3.40 -4.51
N ILE A 141 7.95 -3.59 -4.98
CA ILE A 141 6.72 -3.43 -4.19
C ILE A 141 6.10 -4.80 -3.93
N ASP A 142 5.48 -4.99 -2.76
CA ASP A 142 4.75 -6.22 -2.46
C ASP A 142 3.56 -6.39 -3.43
N ILE A 143 3.64 -7.44 -4.25
CA ILE A 143 2.65 -7.72 -5.29
C ILE A 143 1.27 -8.07 -4.70
N GLN A 144 1.20 -8.67 -3.50
CA GLN A 144 -0.09 -8.91 -2.84
C GLN A 144 -0.77 -7.59 -2.50
N LYS A 145 0.00 -6.64 -1.96
CA LYS A 145 -0.50 -5.29 -1.65
C LYS A 145 -0.93 -4.55 -2.92
N VAL A 146 -0.15 -4.63 -4.00
CA VAL A 146 -0.51 -4.08 -5.31
C VAL A 146 -1.84 -4.63 -5.80
N CYS A 147 -2.00 -5.95 -5.79
CA CYS A 147 -3.22 -6.60 -6.26
C CYS A 147 -4.42 -6.19 -5.40
N GLN A 148 -4.25 -6.13 -4.09
CA GLN A 148 -5.30 -5.69 -3.16
C GLN A 148 -5.74 -4.25 -3.45
N VAL A 149 -4.79 -3.31 -3.51
CA VAL A 149 -5.07 -1.89 -3.77
C VAL A 149 -5.80 -1.68 -5.10
N LEU A 150 -5.31 -2.30 -6.18
CA LEU A 150 -5.94 -2.16 -7.50
C LEU A 150 -7.30 -2.87 -7.58
N CYS A 151 -7.48 -3.98 -6.85
CA CYS A 151 -8.76 -4.68 -6.76
C CYS A 151 -9.79 -3.88 -5.95
N ASP A 152 -9.40 -3.26 -4.84
CA ASP A 152 -10.26 -2.43 -3.98
C ASP A 152 -10.72 -1.13 -4.67
N LEU A 153 -9.98 -0.68 -5.68
CA LEU A 153 -10.36 0.40 -6.59
C LEU A 153 -11.26 -0.06 -7.74
N GLY A 154 -11.47 -1.37 -7.90
CA GLY A 154 -12.20 -1.94 -9.04
C GLY A 154 -11.43 -1.89 -10.36
N TRP A 155 -10.11 -1.63 -10.32
CA TRP A 155 -9.27 -1.54 -11.51
C TRP A 155 -8.70 -2.89 -11.93
N LEU A 156 -8.29 -3.72 -10.97
CA LEU A 156 -7.84 -5.09 -11.20
C LEU A 156 -9.00 -6.08 -11.00
N ILE A 157 -9.17 -6.99 -11.97
CA ILE A 157 -10.20 -8.03 -11.94
C ILE A 157 -9.57 -9.33 -11.50
N ARG A 158 -10.02 -9.87 -10.36
CA ARG A 158 -9.62 -11.21 -9.91
C ARG A 158 -10.59 -12.28 -10.43
N PRO A 159 -10.11 -13.47 -10.84
CA PRO A 159 -10.99 -14.58 -11.23
C PRO A 159 -11.74 -15.21 -10.04
N ASN A 160 -11.13 -15.20 -8.85
CA ASN A 160 -11.69 -15.70 -7.60
C ASN A 160 -10.87 -15.18 -6.41
N ASP A 161 -11.33 -15.46 -5.19
CA ASP A 161 -10.68 -14.95 -3.96
C ASP A 161 -9.28 -15.51 -3.71
N LYS A 162 -8.91 -16.62 -4.35
CA LYS A 162 -7.61 -17.29 -4.15
C LYS A 162 -6.56 -16.93 -5.20
N ASN A 163 -6.95 -16.32 -6.32
CA ASN A 163 -6.05 -16.09 -7.45
C ASN A 163 -6.23 -14.68 -7.99
N TRP A 164 -5.11 -14.01 -8.29
CA TRP A 164 -5.10 -12.68 -8.91
C TRP A 164 -5.03 -12.70 -10.44
N LYS A 165 -4.65 -13.85 -11.03
CA LYS A 165 -4.35 -13.96 -12.46
C LYS A 165 -5.37 -14.84 -13.18
N HIS A 166 -5.84 -14.39 -14.34
CA HIS A 166 -6.72 -15.16 -15.23
C HIS A 166 -5.91 -16.02 -16.19
N LEU A 167 -6.43 -17.22 -16.50
CA LEU A 167 -5.83 -18.11 -17.50
C LEU A 167 -6.33 -17.73 -18.90
N LYS A 168 -5.39 -17.41 -19.81
CA LYS A 168 -5.65 -17.39 -21.25
C LYS A 168 -5.18 -18.72 -21.81
N ARG A 169 -6.11 -19.46 -22.44
CA ARG A 169 -5.81 -20.77 -23.05
C ARG A 169 -4.59 -20.63 -23.98
N ASP A 170 -3.66 -21.57 -23.84
CA ASP A 170 -2.41 -21.67 -24.62
C ASP A 170 -1.40 -20.51 -24.48
N LYS A 171 -1.64 -19.54 -23.59
CA LYS A 171 -0.75 -18.38 -23.37
C LYS A 171 -0.36 -18.15 -21.90
N GLY A 172 -0.98 -18.86 -20.96
CA GLY A 172 -0.65 -18.79 -19.53
C GLY A 172 -1.52 -17.81 -18.75
N ARG A 173 -0.99 -17.28 -17.64
CA ARG A 173 -1.73 -16.49 -16.66
C ARG A 173 -1.40 -14.99 -16.74
N PHE A 174 -2.40 -14.14 -16.61
CA PHE A 174 -2.28 -12.68 -16.78
C PHE A 174 -3.02 -11.92 -15.68
N TYR A 175 -2.54 -10.74 -15.32
CA TYR A 175 -3.33 -9.78 -14.54
C TYR A 175 -4.31 -9.07 -15.47
N VAL A 176 -5.56 -8.88 -15.05
CA VAL A 176 -6.58 -8.26 -15.88
C VAL A 176 -6.97 -6.90 -15.31
N ILE A 177 -6.81 -5.87 -16.13
CA ILE A 177 -7.02 -4.47 -15.77
C ILE A 177 -8.18 -3.91 -16.58
N LYS A 178 -9.08 -3.21 -15.91
CA LYS A 178 -10.28 -2.61 -16.49
C LYS A 178 -9.97 -1.20 -16.99
N GLY A 179 -9.91 -1.01 -18.30
CA GLY A 179 -9.69 0.30 -18.91
C GLY A 179 -8.29 0.88 -18.66
N ILE A 180 -8.07 2.07 -19.24
CA ILE A 180 -6.82 2.83 -19.14
C ILE A 180 -6.88 3.81 -17.96
N GLU A 181 -8.05 4.35 -17.69
CA GLU A 181 -8.26 5.37 -16.67
C GLU A 181 -8.54 4.76 -15.30
N ILE A 182 -8.24 5.53 -14.26
CA ILE A 182 -8.55 5.17 -12.88
C ILE A 182 -10.08 5.12 -12.74
N PRO A 183 -10.67 4.01 -12.27
CA PRO A 183 -12.12 3.93 -12.09
C PRO A 183 -12.65 5.00 -11.12
N GLU A 184 -13.74 5.68 -11.49
CA GLU A 184 -14.52 6.49 -10.57
C GLU A 184 -15.23 5.57 -9.57
N LYS A 185 -15.09 5.83 -8.26
CA LYS A 185 -15.76 5.07 -7.20
C LYS A 185 -17.23 5.47 -7.08
#